data_AF-A0A928WAX4-F1
#
_entry.id   AF-A0A928WAX4-F1
#
_cell.length_a   1.000
_cell.length_b   1.000
_cell.length_c   1.000
_cell.angle_alpha   90.00
_cell.angle_beta   90.00
_cell.angle_gamma   90.00
#
_symmetry.space_group_name_H-M   'P 1'
#
loop_
_entity.id
_entity.type
_entity.pdbx_description
1 polymer ?
#
loop_
_entity_poly.entity_id
_entity_poly.type
_entity_poly.pdbx_seq_one_letter_code
_entity_poly.pdbx_strand_id
1 'polypeptide(L)'
;MGKKRITQLLENLKENQQHELQNAAAIYTVAQVAVNELQQQNLQVKEQPIATLPSTLNIIDKAQLLQQYGSYNACRKVAKERGIKFSRTPSWEQLAAALTYAEAFQTIITNYIQTYPYPKLQGTTFELIFK
;
A
#
# COMPACT_ATOMS: atom_id res chain seq x y z
N MET A 1 -20.18 28.79 -67.80
CA MET A 1 -20.54 28.64 -66.37
C MET A 1 -19.70 27.60 -65.60
N GLY A 2 -19.20 26.51 -66.20
CA GLY A 2 -18.52 25.43 -65.47
C GLY A 2 -17.13 25.74 -64.88
N LYS A 3 -16.25 26.46 -65.59
CA LYS A 3 -14.87 26.71 -65.12
C LYS A 3 -14.79 27.50 -63.80
N LYS A 4 -15.62 28.54 -63.63
CA LYS A 4 -15.68 29.34 -62.39
C LYS A 4 -16.10 28.50 -61.18
N ARG A 5 -17.03 27.57 -61.37
CA ARG A 5 -17.51 26.67 -60.32
C ARG A 5 -16.45 25.64 -59.92
N ILE A 6 -15.68 25.15 -60.89
CA ILE A 6 -14.55 24.23 -60.65
C ILE A 6 -13.44 24.93 -59.86
N THR A 7 -13.05 26.15 -60.24
CA THR A 7 -12.04 26.92 -59.48
C THR A 7 -12.48 27.18 -58.05
N GLN A 8 -13.77 27.52 -57.86
CA GLN A 8 -14.32 27.77 -56.53
C GLN A 8 -14.37 26.51 -55.66
N LEU A 9 -14.65 25.33 -56.25
CA LEU A 9 -14.58 24.05 -55.55
C LEU A 9 -13.15 23.66 -55.15
N LEU A 10 -12.16 23.94 -56.01
CA LEU A 10 -10.75 23.67 -55.72
C LEU A 10 -10.24 24.56 -54.59
N GLU A 11 -10.67 25.82 -54.53
CA GLU A 11 -10.32 26.77 -53.48
C GLU A 11 -10.91 26.34 -52.13
N ASN A 12 -12.19 25.97 -52.10
CA ASN A 12 -12.84 25.43 -50.90
C ASN A 12 -12.19 24.13 -50.42
N LEU A 13 -11.77 23.23 -51.32
CA LEU A 13 -11.07 22.00 -50.96
C LEU A 13 -9.72 22.30 -50.29
N LYS A 14 -8.98 23.28 -50.81
CA LYS A 14 -7.69 23.69 -50.25
C LYS A 14 -7.86 24.30 -48.86
N GLU A 15 -8.86 25.16 -48.68
CA GLU A 15 -9.19 25.75 -47.37
C GLU A 15 -9.59 24.66 -46.37
N ASN A 16 -10.45 23.72 -46.76
CA ASN A 16 -10.84 22.61 -45.90
C ASN A 16 -9.64 21.74 -45.49
N GLN A 17 -8.76 21.38 -46.43
CA GLN A 17 -7.55 20.63 -46.11
C GLN A 17 -6.64 21.38 -45.14
N GLN A 18 -6.54 22.70 -45.28
CA GLN A 18 -5.72 23.52 -44.39
C GLN A 18 -6.33 23.58 -42.97
N HIS A 19 -7.66 23.65 -42.86
CA HIS A 19 -8.37 23.54 -41.60
C HIS A 19 -8.21 22.16 -40.94
N GLU A 20 -8.30 21.07 -41.73
CA GLU A 20 -8.09 19.70 -41.22
C GLU A 20 -6.69 19.51 -40.65
N LEU A 21 -5.66 20.03 -41.34
CA LEU A 21 -4.27 20.00 -40.85
C LEU A 21 -4.11 20.75 -39.53
N GLN A 22 -4.71 21.93 -39.40
CA GLN A 22 -4.68 22.71 -38.16
C GLN A 22 -5.38 21.99 -37.01
N ASN A 23 -6.54 21.40 -37.28
CA ASN A 23 -7.29 20.63 -36.30
C ASN A 23 -6.51 19.40 -35.83
N ALA A 24 -5.88 18.67 -36.77
CA ALA A 24 -5.05 17.51 -36.45
C ALA A 24 -3.83 17.89 -35.59
N ALA A 25 -3.16 19.01 -35.90
CA ALA A 25 -2.04 19.51 -35.11
C ALA A 25 -2.46 19.90 -33.68
N ALA A 26 -3.62 20.53 -33.53
CA ALA A 26 -4.17 20.89 -32.22
C ALA A 26 -4.51 19.63 -31.39
N ILE A 27 -5.17 18.65 -31.99
CA ILE A 27 -5.49 17.37 -31.33
C ILE A 27 -4.21 16.66 -30.90
N TYR A 28 -3.21 16.58 -31.78
CA TYR A 28 -1.93 15.95 -31.46
C TYR A 28 -1.24 16.61 -30.27
N THR A 29 -1.26 17.94 -30.22
CA THR A 29 -0.63 18.69 -29.12
C THR A 29 -1.33 18.43 -27.79
N VAL A 30 -2.67 18.46 -27.78
CA VAL A 30 -3.46 18.15 -26.57
C VAL A 30 -3.21 16.71 -26.12
N ALA A 31 -3.21 15.76 -27.06
CA ALA A 31 -2.93 14.36 -26.76
C ALA A 31 -1.52 14.18 -26.18
N GLN A 32 -0.52 14.86 -26.73
CA GLN A 32 0.86 14.79 -26.23
C GLN A 32 1.00 15.36 -24.83
N VAL A 33 0.31 16.47 -24.52
CA VAL A 33 0.27 17.02 -23.16
C VAL A 33 -0.36 16.03 -22.20
N ALA A 34 -1.50 15.43 -22.55
CA ALA A 34 -2.16 14.42 -21.71
C ALA A 34 -1.27 13.19 -21.45
N VAL A 35 -0.54 12.71 -22.47
CA VAL A 35 0.42 11.60 -22.31
C VAL A 35 1.55 11.98 -21.36
N ASN A 36 2.11 13.18 -21.51
CA ASN A 36 3.18 13.67 -20.64
C ASN A 36 2.70 13.79 -19.18
N GLU A 37 1.49 14.29 -18.95
CA GLU A 37 0.88 14.38 -17.62
C GLU A 37 0.67 13.00 -16.98
N LEU A 38 0.16 12.03 -17.75
CA LEU A 38 -0.01 10.65 -17.27
C LEU A 38 1.33 9.98 -16.94
N GLN A 39 2.37 10.22 -17.73
CA GLN A 39 3.72 9.72 -17.44
C GLN A 39 4.29 10.34 -16.16
N GLN A 40 4.08 11.63 -15.93
CA GLN A 40 4.49 12.29 -14.67
C GLN A 40 3.71 11.77 -13.46
N GLN A 41 2.41 11.47 -13.61
CA GLN A 41 1.62 10.85 -12.55
C GLN A 41 2.11 9.43 -12.22
N ASN A 42 2.50 8.65 -13.23
CA ASN A 42 3.04 7.31 -13.02
C ASN A 42 4.36 7.32 -12.23
N LEU A 43 5.23 8.33 -12.49
CA LEU A 43 6.46 8.55 -11.71
C LEU A 43 6.20 9.02 -10.28
N GLN A 44 5.02 9.58 -10.00
CA GLN A 44 4.60 10.00 -8.65
C GLN A 44 3.82 8.93 -7.88
N VAL A 45 3.56 7.75 -8.47
CA VAL A 45 3.16 6.56 -7.71
C VAL A 45 4.39 6.07 -6.96
N LYS A 46 4.75 6.82 -5.93
CA LYS A 46 5.73 6.44 -4.92
C LYS A 46 5.16 5.18 -4.29
N GLU A 47 5.71 4.02 -4.66
CA GLU A 47 5.52 2.78 -3.92
C GLU A 47 5.83 3.11 -2.46
N GLN A 48 4.78 3.34 -1.69
CA GLN A 48 4.94 3.59 -0.28
C GLN A 48 5.52 2.30 0.27
N PRO A 49 6.68 2.36 0.95
CA PRO A 49 7.37 1.17 1.40
C PRO A 49 6.44 0.45 2.35
N ILE A 50 5.92 -0.70 1.91
CA ILE A 50 5.20 -1.62 2.78
C ILE A 50 6.20 -1.96 3.88
N ALA A 51 5.81 -1.75 5.14
CA ALA A 51 6.66 -2.03 6.29
C ALA A 51 7.25 -3.44 6.13
N THR A 52 8.57 -3.50 5.92
CA THR A 52 9.28 -4.75 5.73
C THR A 52 9.19 -5.56 7.01
N LEU A 53 8.80 -6.83 6.89
CA LEU A 53 8.85 -7.77 8.00
C LEU A 53 10.28 -7.77 8.57
N PRO A 54 10.46 -7.71 9.90
CA PRO A 54 11.78 -7.77 10.49
C PRO A 54 12.49 -9.04 10.00
N SER A 55 13.69 -8.86 9.43
CA SER A 55 14.41 -9.92 8.70
C SER A 55 14.87 -11.07 9.61
N THR A 56 14.82 -10.87 10.93
CA THR A 56 15.16 -11.87 11.94
C THR A 56 14.14 -11.83 13.07
N LEU A 57 13.49 -12.97 13.32
CA LEU A 57 12.77 -13.19 14.57
C LEU A 57 13.81 -13.36 15.67
N ASN A 58 13.98 -12.34 16.50
CA ASN A 58 14.82 -12.45 17.69
C ASN A 58 14.03 -13.23 18.74
N ILE A 59 14.14 -14.55 18.69
CA ILE A 59 13.45 -15.45 19.62
C ILE A 59 13.96 -15.14 21.03
N ILE A 60 13.09 -14.57 21.86
CA ILE A 60 13.42 -14.24 23.25
C ILE A 60 13.72 -15.55 24.00
N ASP A 61 14.92 -15.69 24.55
CA ASP A 61 15.28 -16.89 25.31
C ASP A 61 14.60 -16.90 26.70
N LYS A 62 14.45 -18.08 27.31
CA LYS A 62 13.89 -18.26 28.65
C LYS A 62 14.59 -17.37 29.69
N ALA A 63 15.90 -17.21 29.60
CA ALA A 63 16.66 -16.33 30.50
C ALA A 63 16.21 -14.86 30.38
N GLN A 64 15.94 -14.40 29.15
CA GLN A 64 15.45 -13.05 28.88
C GLN A 64 14.00 -12.88 29.34
N LEU A 65 13.14 -13.88 29.15
CA LEU A 65 11.78 -13.85 29.70
C LEU A 65 11.76 -13.76 31.23
N LEU A 66 12.62 -14.53 31.90
CA LEU A 66 12.77 -14.47 33.35
C LEU A 66 13.32 -13.11 33.81
N GLN A 67 14.23 -12.51 33.05
CA GLN A 67 14.75 -11.18 33.35
C GLN A 67 13.69 -10.09 33.15
N GLN A 68 12.90 -10.17 32.09
CA GLN A 68 11.89 -9.16 31.74
C GLN A 68 10.64 -9.23 32.62
N TYR A 69 10.18 -10.45 32.93
CA TYR A 69 8.88 -10.66 33.58
C TYR A 69 9.00 -11.35 34.94
N GLY A 70 10.18 -11.80 35.35
CA GLY A 70 10.48 -12.33 36.68
C GLY A 70 10.10 -13.80 36.87
N SER A 71 8.87 -14.20 36.50
CA SER A 71 8.38 -15.57 36.74
C SER A 71 7.54 -16.11 35.58
N TYR A 72 7.40 -17.44 35.52
CA TYR A 72 6.54 -18.12 34.55
C TYR A 72 5.08 -17.62 34.61
N ASN A 73 4.55 -17.46 35.83
CA ASN A 73 3.18 -16.98 36.05
C ASN A 73 3.00 -15.54 35.59
N ALA A 74 4.01 -14.69 35.80
CA ALA A 74 4.01 -13.32 35.30
C ALA A 74 4.06 -13.28 33.77
N CYS A 75 4.91 -14.10 33.11
CA CYS A 75 4.93 -14.23 31.65
C CYS A 75 3.55 -14.63 31.11
N ARG A 76 2.91 -15.62 31.75
CA ARG A 76 1.56 -16.07 31.36
C ARG A 76 0.49 -15.00 31.58
N LYS A 77 0.62 -14.18 32.63
CA LYS A 77 -0.28 -13.05 32.89
C LYS A 77 -0.14 -11.99 31.80
N VAL A 78 1.08 -11.59 31.48
CA VAL A 78 1.37 -10.62 30.42
C VAL A 78 0.89 -11.12 29.06
N ALA A 79 1.14 -12.40 28.75
CA ALA A 79 0.65 -12.99 27.51
C ALA A 79 -0.89 -12.91 27.39
N LYS A 80 -1.62 -13.16 28.48
CA LYS A 80 -3.08 -13.00 28.50
C LYS A 80 -3.52 -11.54 28.34
N GLU A 81 -2.83 -10.60 28.99
CA GLU A 81 -3.12 -9.16 28.85
C GLU A 81 -2.90 -8.69 27.41
N ARG A 82 -1.95 -9.30 26.69
CA ARG A 82 -1.72 -9.08 25.25
C ARG A 82 -2.69 -9.85 24.33
N GLY A 83 -3.72 -10.48 24.87
CA GLY A 83 -4.73 -11.21 24.09
C GLY A 83 -4.29 -12.59 23.60
N ILE A 84 -3.14 -13.10 24.04
CA ILE A 84 -2.65 -14.43 23.66
C ILE A 84 -3.45 -15.49 24.42
N LYS A 85 -4.22 -16.29 23.68
CA LYS A 85 -5.02 -17.40 24.22
C LYS A 85 -4.26 -18.72 24.04
N PHE A 86 -3.98 -19.42 25.15
CA PHE A 86 -3.42 -20.78 25.12
C PHE A 86 -4.51 -21.80 25.43
N SER A 87 -4.59 -22.88 24.63
CA SER A 87 -5.55 -23.98 24.85
C SER A 87 -5.19 -24.84 26.07
N ARG A 88 -3.90 -24.97 26.39
CA ARG A 88 -3.34 -25.71 27.52
C ARG A 88 -2.30 -24.87 28.25
N THR A 89 -1.73 -25.39 29.34
CA THR A 89 -0.57 -24.78 30.01
C THR A 89 0.62 -24.76 29.03
N PRO A 90 1.11 -23.58 28.61
CA PRO A 90 2.15 -23.49 27.58
C PRO A 90 3.53 -23.89 28.11
N SER A 91 4.40 -24.42 27.27
CA SER A 91 5.82 -24.56 27.64
C SER A 91 6.52 -23.20 27.69
N TRP A 92 7.72 -23.14 28.29
CA TRP A 92 8.55 -21.93 28.26
C TRP A 92 8.86 -21.47 26.83
N GLU A 93 9.17 -22.41 25.94
CA GLU A 93 9.43 -22.14 24.53
C GLU A 93 8.19 -21.60 23.81
N GLN A 94 7.01 -22.13 24.12
CA GLN A 94 5.75 -21.62 23.56
C GLN A 94 5.45 -20.20 24.03
N LEU A 95 5.73 -19.86 25.29
CA LEU A 95 5.59 -18.49 25.80
C LEU A 95 6.58 -17.54 25.11
N ALA A 96 7.84 -17.95 24.98
CA ALA A 96 8.88 -17.19 24.29
C ALA A 96 8.51 -16.89 22.84
N ALA A 97 8.14 -17.93 22.08
CA ALA A 97 7.69 -17.77 20.72
C ALA A 97 6.45 -16.86 20.67
N ALA A 98 5.40 -17.14 21.45
CA ALA A 98 4.16 -16.37 21.40
C ALA A 98 4.37 -14.88 21.72
N LEU A 99 5.17 -14.55 22.72
CA LEU A 99 5.48 -13.16 23.07
C LEU A 99 6.32 -12.47 21.99
N THR A 100 7.32 -13.16 21.43
CA THR A 100 8.14 -12.64 20.32
C THR A 100 7.26 -12.31 19.10
N TYR A 101 6.38 -13.24 18.71
CA TYR A 101 5.46 -13.03 17.60
C TYR A 101 4.45 -11.90 17.89
N ALA A 102 3.92 -11.84 19.11
CA ALA A 102 2.99 -10.78 19.50
C ALA A 102 3.63 -9.38 19.38
N GLU A 103 4.88 -9.21 19.81
CA GLU A 103 5.61 -7.94 19.68
C GLU A 103 5.89 -7.59 18.22
N ALA A 104 6.28 -8.56 17.41
CA ALA A 104 6.49 -8.37 15.97
C ALA A 104 5.18 -7.93 15.28
N PHE A 105 4.07 -8.61 15.54
CA PHE A 105 2.78 -8.25 14.96
C PHE A 105 2.29 -6.89 15.42
N GLN A 106 2.43 -6.56 16.71
CA GLN A 106 2.05 -5.25 17.22
C GLN A 106 2.83 -4.13 16.53
N THR A 107 4.13 -4.33 16.32
CA THR A 107 4.97 -3.36 15.60
C THR A 107 4.52 -3.19 14.15
N ILE A 108 4.30 -4.30 13.44
CA ILE A 108 3.86 -4.28 12.03
C ILE A 108 2.50 -3.60 11.88
N ILE A 109 1.52 -3.98 12.71
CA ILE A 109 0.16 -3.44 12.68
C ILE A 109 0.20 -1.94 13.01
N THR A 110 0.97 -1.54 14.03
CA THR A 110 1.10 -0.13 14.40
C THR A 110 1.68 0.69 13.25
N ASN A 111 2.78 0.21 12.64
CA ASN A 111 3.41 0.87 11.50
C ASN A 111 2.44 0.97 10.31
N TYR A 112 1.67 -0.10 10.05
CA TYR A 112 0.70 -0.13 8.95
C TYR A 112 -0.44 0.87 9.17
N ILE A 113 -1.02 0.91 10.37
CA ILE A 113 -2.09 1.85 10.73
C ILE A 113 -1.59 3.31 10.68
N GLN A 114 -0.35 3.55 11.12
CA GLN A 114 0.26 4.89 11.03
C GLN A 114 0.50 5.32 9.58
N THR A 115 0.89 4.38 8.71
CA THR A 115 1.14 4.67 7.29
C THR A 115 -0.17 4.86 6.51
N TYR A 116 -1.21 4.10 6.87
CA TYR A 116 -2.52 4.11 6.21
C TYR A 116 -3.67 4.29 7.21
N PRO A 117 -3.83 5.50 7.78
CA PRO A 117 -4.88 5.75 8.76
C PRO A 117 -6.26 5.67 8.10
N TYR A 118 -7.10 4.73 8.53
CA TYR A 118 -8.48 4.62 8.10
C TYR A 118 -9.44 4.88 9.28
N PRO A 119 -10.12 6.03 9.35
CA PRO A 119 -10.91 6.43 10.52
C PRO A 119 -12.01 5.45 10.92
N LYS A 120 -12.60 4.72 9.95
CA LYS A 120 -13.68 3.76 10.24
C LYS A 120 -13.19 2.44 10.84
N LEU A 121 -11.89 2.23 11.02
CA LEU A 121 -11.34 1.08 11.76
C LEU A 121 -11.31 1.30 13.28
N GLN A 122 -11.67 2.48 13.78
CA GLN A 122 -11.74 2.73 15.22
C GLN A 122 -12.75 1.77 15.90
N GLY A 123 -12.28 1.04 16.90
CA GLY A 123 -13.08 0.05 17.63
C GLY A 123 -13.07 -1.36 17.05
N THR A 124 -12.37 -1.61 15.94
CA THR A 124 -12.25 -2.96 15.35
C THR A 124 -11.11 -3.74 15.99
N THR A 125 -11.34 -5.01 16.30
CA THR A 125 -10.35 -5.95 16.84
C THR A 125 -10.11 -7.12 15.87
N PHE A 126 -8.87 -7.54 15.72
CA PHE A 126 -8.49 -8.71 14.92
C PHE A 126 -8.00 -9.83 15.85
N GLU A 127 -8.52 -11.04 15.68
CA GLU A 127 -8.04 -12.24 16.38
C GLU A 127 -7.30 -13.16 15.38
N LEU A 128 -6.10 -13.60 15.75
CA LEU A 128 -5.29 -14.53 14.95
C LEU A 128 -5.25 -15.89 15.65
N ILE A 129 -5.56 -16.96 14.92
CA ILE A 129 -5.55 -18.33 15.42
C ILE A 129 -4.50 -19.12 14.63
N PHE A 130 -3.45 -19.58 15.31
CA PHE A 130 -2.44 -20.49 14.75
C PHE A 130 -2.93 -21.93 14.92
N LYS A 131 -2.96 -22.71 13.82
CA LYS A 131 -3.35 -24.13 13.80
C LYS A 131 -2.13 -25.03 13.59
#